data_AF-A0A0E4BMN0-F1
#
_entry.id   AF-A0A0E4BMN0-F1
#
_cell.length_a   1.000
_cell.length_b   1.000
_cell.length_c   1.000
_cell.angle_alpha   90.00
_cell.angle_beta   90.00
_cell.angle_gamma   90.00
#
_symmetry.space_group_name_H-M   'P 1'
#
loop_
_entity.id
_entity.type
_entity.pdbx_description
1 polymer ?
#
loop_
_entity_poly.entity_id
_entity_poly.type
_entity_poly.pdbx_seq_one_letter_code
_entity_poly.pdbx_strand_id
1 'polypeptide(L)'
;MTDIFLEGGRALIGTELVETSLSVAGTDIARVDAARGRARLAIDARNLLVLPGIVDLHGDAFERQMMPRAGVDFPIDVALADSDRQAISNGITTVFHATTCSWEPGLRSADNARGLMEAIERQRPQFAADTRFHLRHETYNLDAEAEISQWLAEGRVDLFAFNDHMDGTVADMAKPRKRNRMVERTGLSSEDFDGLVDRVISRPPTCRPPCRGSLLLPARQTCGCSRMTMRHPRCAGSFASSALTSPSFRSTRRRRGRQRATAMPSSTARRTSCAAAATPAGPGHPT
;
A
#
# COMPACT_ATOMS: atom_id res chain seq x y z
N MET A 1 -1.01 15.84 -14.43
CA MET A 1 -1.21 16.27 -13.03
C MET A 1 -1.45 17.76 -13.03
N THR A 2 -2.38 18.24 -12.21
CA THR A 2 -2.86 19.63 -12.23
C THR A 2 -2.45 20.29 -10.94
N ASP A 3 -1.93 21.53 -11.03
CA ASP A 3 -1.60 22.30 -9.84
C ASP A 3 -2.88 22.90 -9.23
N ILE A 4 -3.09 22.66 -7.94
CA ILE A 4 -4.31 22.99 -7.21
C ILE A 4 -3.99 24.04 -6.13
N PHE A 5 -4.87 25.02 -5.98
CA PHE A 5 -4.86 25.98 -4.87
C PHE A 5 -6.11 25.77 -4.00
N LEU A 6 -5.91 25.63 -2.69
CA LEU A 6 -6.98 25.57 -1.69
C LEU A 6 -7.00 26.91 -0.96
N GLU A 7 -8.10 27.65 -1.10
CA GLU A 7 -8.20 29.05 -0.65
C GLU A 7 -8.83 29.15 0.75
N GLY A 8 -8.04 29.61 1.73
CA GLY A 8 -8.52 30.11 3.04
C GLY A 8 -9.29 29.11 3.90
N GLY A 9 -8.86 27.84 3.96
CA GLY A 9 -9.50 26.82 4.78
C GLY A 9 -8.77 26.53 6.10
N ARG A 10 -9.47 25.86 7.02
CA ARG A 10 -8.90 25.42 8.31
C ARG A 10 -8.09 24.15 8.12
N ALA A 11 -6.81 24.31 7.81
CA ALA A 11 -5.91 23.19 7.56
C ALA A 11 -5.37 22.58 8.86
N LEU A 12 -5.36 21.25 8.95
CA LEU A 12 -4.65 20.54 10.03
C LEU A 12 -3.16 20.48 9.70
N ILE A 13 -2.37 21.31 10.37
CA ILE A 13 -0.91 21.39 10.22
C ILE A 13 -0.27 20.88 11.52
N GLY A 14 0.44 19.75 11.44
CA GLY A 14 0.94 19.06 12.63
C GLY A 14 -0.22 18.57 13.50
N THR A 15 -0.46 19.25 14.63
CA THR A 15 -1.55 18.97 15.57
C THR A 15 -2.57 20.10 15.70
N GLU A 16 -2.43 21.19 14.93
CA GLU A 16 -3.24 22.41 15.08
C GLU A 16 -4.07 22.70 13.82
N LEU A 17 -5.25 23.30 14.00
CA LEU A 17 -6.10 23.79 12.92
C LEU A 17 -5.82 25.28 12.68
N VAL A 18 -5.21 25.59 11.55
CA VAL A 18 -4.79 26.96 11.17
C VAL A 18 -5.56 27.41 9.93
N GLU A 19 -6.12 28.62 9.95
CA GLU A 19 -6.69 29.25 8.75
C GLU A 19 -5.55 29.59 7.78
N THR A 20 -5.50 28.93 6.62
CA THR A 20 -4.42 29.12 5.65
C THR A 20 -4.84 28.72 4.24
N SER A 21 -4.02 29.09 3.25
CA SER A 21 -4.19 28.64 1.87
C SER A 21 -3.05 27.70 1.49
N LEU A 22 -3.38 26.60 0.80
CA LEU A 22 -2.41 25.59 0.37
C LEU A 22 -2.22 25.62 -1.13
N SER A 23 -0.98 25.43 -1.58
CA SER A 23 -0.68 25.14 -2.99
C SER A 23 -0.15 23.72 -3.13
N VAL A 24 -0.69 22.98 -4.09
CA VAL A 24 -0.33 21.61 -4.42
C VAL A 24 0.23 21.59 -5.84
N ALA A 25 1.40 21.00 -6.02
CA ALA A 25 2.04 20.84 -7.33
C ALA A 25 2.39 19.37 -7.57
N GLY A 26 1.80 18.78 -8.61
CA GLY A 26 1.93 17.34 -8.86
C GLY A 26 1.32 16.49 -7.74
N THR A 27 2.15 15.79 -6.98
CA THR A 27 1.78 14.95 -5.81
C THR A 27 1.94 15.66 -4.47
N ASP A 28 2.62 16.81 -4.45
CA ASP A 28 3.22 17.34 -3.24
C ASP A 28 2.55 18.65 -2.83
N ILE A 29 2.35 18.87 -1.52
CA ILE A 29 1.99 20.19 -0.98
C ILE A 29 3.23 21.08 -1.15
N ALA A 30 3.17 22.00 -2.10
CA ALA A 30 4.29 22.83 -2.50
C ALA A 30 4.55 23.98 -1.51
N ARG A 31 3.49 24.59 -0.96
CA ARG A 31 3.55 25.58 0.12
C ARG A 31 2.29 25.56 0.98
N VAL A 32 2.48 25.73 2.28
CA VAL A 32 1.51 26.27 3.25
C VAL A 32 1.63 27.79 3.26
N ASP A 33 0.57 28.50 3.62
CA ASP A 33 0.47 29.97 3.54
C ASP A 33 0.79 30.53 2.14
N ALA A 34 0.16 29.90 1.14
CA ALA A 34 0.35 30.26 -0.25
C ALA A 34 -0.56 31.44 -0.64
N ALA A 35 0.03 32.51 -1.20
CA ALA A 35 -0.76 33.49 -1.94
C ALA A 35 -1.34 32.86 -3.22
N ARG A 36 -2.50 33.37 -3.67
CA ARG A 36 -3.19 32.91 -4.90
C ARG A 36 -2.34 33.18 -6.14
N GLY A 37 -1.55 32.18 -6.54
CA GLY A 37 -0.69 32.23 -7.72
C GLY A 37 -1.43 31.86 -9.02
N ARG A 38 -0.65 31.50 -10.05
CA ARG A 38 -1.17 31.03 -11.36
C ARG A 38 -1.64 29.56 -11.34
N ALA A 39 -2.25 29.11 -10.23
CA ALA A 39 -2.77 27.75 -10.13
C ALA A 39 -3.87 27.50 -11.17
N ARG A 40 -3.88 26.31 -11.79
CA ARG A 40 -4.85 25.97 -12.85
C ARG A 40 -6.23 25.65 -12.30
N LEU A 41 -6.30 25.15 -11.07
CA LEU A 41 -7.53 24.90 -10.34
C LEU A 41 -7.45 25.61 -8.99
N ALA A 42 -8.49 26.38 -8.65
CA ALA A 42 -8.67 26.96 -7.33
C ALA A 42 -9.95 26.37 -6.72
N ILE A 43 -9.86 25.91 -5.48
CA ILE A 43 -10.98 25.39 -4.70
C ILE A 43 -11.15 26.32 -3.50
N ASP A 44 -12.34 26.89 -3.37
CA ASP A 44 -12.71 27.69 -2.21
C ASP A 44 -12.91 26.76 -1.01
N ALA A 45 -12.02 26.88 -0.01
CA ALA A 45 -12.04 26.07 1.20
C ALA A 45 -12.49 26.88 2.43
N ARG A 46 -12.97 28.12 2.24
CA ARG A 46 -13.37 29.00 3.34
C ARG A 46 -14.52 28.42 4.14
N ASN A 47 -14.38 28.44 5.46
CA ASN A 47 -15.27 27.79 6.44
C ASN A 47 -15.30 26.24 6.37
N LEU A 48 -14.41 25.61 5.60
CA LEU A 48 -14.25 24.15 5.54
C LEU A 48 -12.98 23.72 6.29
N LEU A 49 -12.94 22.45 6.70
CA LEU A 49 -11.74 21.79 7.19
C LEU A 49 -10.92 21.25 6.01
N VAL A 50 -9.60 21.45 6.04
CA VAL A 50 -8.65 20.86 5.09
C VAL A 50 -7.79 19.86 5.85
N LEU A 51 -8.17 18.59 5.77
CA LEU A 51 -7.54 17.50 6.53
C LEU A 51 -6.67 16.61 5.63
N PRO A 52 -5.64 15.93 6.18
CA PRO A 52 -5.03 14.80 5.50
C PRO A 52 -6.09 13.75 5.14
N GLY A 53 -5.94 13.13 3.97
CA GLY A 53 -6.81 12.03 3.56
C GLY A 53 -6.69 10.83 4.52
N ILE A 54 -7.79 10.10 4.70
CA ILE A 54 -7.88 9.03 5.69
C ILE A 54 -7.06 7.82 5.21
N VAL A 55 -6.37 7.18 6.15
CA VAL A 55 -5.63 5.92 5.94
C VAL A 55 -6.41 4.79 6.62
N ASP A 56 -7.03 3.92 5.84
CA ASP A 56 -7.67 2.71 6.37
C ASP A 56 -6.66 1.54 6.43
N LEU A 57 -6.33 1.12 7.65
CA LEU A 57 -5.47 -0.03 7.95
C LEU A 57 -6.25 -1.34 8.15
N HIS A 58 -7.57 -1.26 8.34
CA HIS A 58 -8.41 -2.42 8.62
C HIS A 58 -8.94 -3.05 7.34
N GLY A 59 -9.46 -2.23 6.41
CA GLY A 59 -9.63 -2.53 4.99
C GLY A 59 -10.14 -3.93 4.62
N ASP A 60 -11.05 -4.51 5.40
CA ASP A 60 -11.74 -5.78 5.10
C ASP A 60 -13.11 -5.58 4.43
N ALA A 61 -13.53 -4.31 4.26
CA ALA A 61 -14.79 -3.96 3.63
C ALA A 61 -14.97 -4.60 2.23
N PHE A 62 -13.88 -4.64 1.43
CA PHE A 62 -13.84 -5.19 0.07
C PHE A 62 -14.26 -6.68 -0.01
N GLU A 63 -14.16 -7.44 1.09
CA GLU A 63 -14.64 -8.83 1.14
C GLU A 63 -16.14 -8.91 0.79
N ARG A 64 -16.92 -7.84 1.05
CA ARG A 64 -18.35 -7.75 0.69
C ARG A 64 -18.59 -7.46 -0.78
N GLN A 65 -17.67 -6.78 -1.46
CA GLN A 65 -17.73 -6.59 -2.91
C GLN A 65 -17.34 -7.88 -3.64
N MET A 66 -16.39 -8.65 -3.10
CA MET A 66 -15.99 -9.95 -3.65
C MET A 66 -17.02 -11.05 -3.40
N MET A 67 -17.59 -11.13 -2.19
CA MET A 67 -18.64 -12.08 -1.83
C MET A 67 -19.83 -11.36 -1.17
N PRO A 68 -20.74 -10.74 -1.96
CA PRO A 68 -21.92 -10.05 -1.42
C PRO A 68 -22.84 -10.94 -0.59
N ARG A 69 -22.78 -12.26 -0.85
CA ARG A 69 -23.42 -13.33 -0.06
C ARG A 69 -22.63 -14.62 -0.22
N ALA A 70 -22.78 -15.54 0.74
CA ALA A 70 -22.13 -16.85 0.68
C ALA A 70 -22.43 -17.59 -0.63
N GLY A 71 -21.41 -18.22 -1.22
CA GLY A 71 -21.51 -18.98 -2.47
C GLY A 71 -21.76 -18.15 -3.74
N VAL A 72 -21.57 -16.83 -3.70
CA VAL A 72 -21.63 -15.97 -4.90
C VAL A 72 -20.40 -15.07 -4.96
N ASP A 73 -19.47 -15.44 -5.83
CA ASP A 73 -18.26 -14.68 -6.10
C ASP A 73 -18.51 -13.63 -7.18
N PHE A 74 -17.95 -12.44 -6.97
CA PHE A 74 -17.87 -11.37 -7.96
C PHE A 74 -16.44 -11.24 -8.47
N PRO A 75 -16.20 -10.86 -9.75
CA PRO A 75 -14.84 -10.74 -10.27
C PRO A 75 -14.00 -9.77 -9.44
N ILE A 76 -12.84 -10.24 -8.95
CA ILE A 76 -11.95 -9.48 -8.06
C ILE A 76 -11.62 -8.10 -8.63
N ASP A 77 -11.28 -8.06 -9.92
CA ASP A 77 -10.97 -6.84 -10.67
C ASP A 77 -12.11 -5.81 -10.66
N VAL A 78 -13.38 -6.24 -10.55
CA VAL A 78 -14.54 -5.34 -10.43
C VAL A 78 -14.78 -4.95 -8.98
N ALA A 79 -14.65 -5.89 -8.05
CA ALA A 79 -14.80 -5.66 -6.62
C ALA A 79 -13.80 -4.62 -6.06
N LEU A 80 -12.53 -4.69 -6.52
CA LEU A 80 -11.50 -3.71 -6.19
C LEU A 80 -11.80 -2.33 -6.79
N ALA A 81 -12.23 -2.27 -8.06
CA ALA A 81 -12.56 -1.01 -8.72
C ALA A 81 -13.82 -0.31 -8.14
N ASP A 82 -14.75 -1.06 -7.57
CA ASP A 82 -15.85 -0.49 -6.78
C ASP A 82 -15.35 0.00 -5.40
N SER A 83 -14.55 -0.82 -4.72
CA SER A 83 -13.97 -0.49 -3.40
C SER A 83 -13.14 0.79 -3.41
N ASP A 84 -12.31 1.00 -4.45
CA ASP A 84 -11.51 2.22 -4.65
C ASP A 84 -12.39 3.48 -4.77
N ARG A 85 -13.47 3.41 -5.55
CA ARG A 85 -14.41 4.52 -5.70
C ARG A 85 -15.12 4.84 -4.39
N GLN A 86 -15.55 3.81 -3.65
CA GLN A 86 -16.17 3.98 -2.33
C GLN A 86 -15.18 4.57 -1.32
N ALA A 87 -13.92 4.13 -1.31
CA ALA A 87 -12.90 4.67 -0.42
C ALA A 87 -12.70 6.18 -0.64
N ILE A 88 -12.45 6.59 -1.88
CA ILE A 88 -12.21 7.99 -2.25
C ILE A 88 -13.45 8.86 -2.00
N SER A 89 -14.67 8.36 -2.27
CA SER A 89 -15.90 9.10 -1.98
C SER A 89 -16.13 9.35 -0.49
N ASN A 90 -15.53 8.53 0.39
CA ASN A 90 -15.58 8.69 1.84
C ASN A 90 -14.32 9.38 2.41
N GLY A 91 -13.46 9.96 1.57
CA GLY A 91 -12.25 10.69 1.98
C GLY A 91 -11.07 9.79 2.37
N ILE A 92 -11.14 8.49 2.09
CA ILE A 92 -10.05 7.52 2.32
C ILE A 92 -9.14 7.54 1.09
N THR A 93 -7.93 8.07 1.26
CA THR A 93 -6.93 8.21 0.17
C THR A 93 -5.88 7.12 0.18
N THR A 94 -5.84 6.29 1.23
CA THR A 94 -4.92 5.15 1.33
C THR A 94 -5.65 3.98 1.97
N VAL A 95 -5.67 2.83 1.29
CA VAL A 95 -6.46 1.65 1.69
C VAL A 95 -5.54 0.43 1.76
N PHE A 96 -5.52 -0.26 2.90
CA PHE A 96 -4.83 -1.53 3.08
C PHE A 96 -5.83 -2.68 3.04
N HIS A 97 -6.00 -3.32 1.88
CA HIS A 97 -6.90 -4.48 1.73
C HIS A 97 -6.40 -5.65 2.56
N ALA A 98 -7.05 -5.87 3.71
CA ALA A 98 -6.60 -6.81 4.73
C ALA A 98 -7.13 -8.21 4.44
N THR A 99 -6.25 -9.10 4.02
CA THR A 99 -6.59 -10.43 3.52
C THR A 99 -6.12 -11.48 4.50
N THR A 100 -7.02 -12.33 4.97
CA THR A 100 -6.64 -13.41 5.87
C THR A 100 -6.18 -14.63 5.07
N CYS A 101 -4.92 -15.03 5.24
CA CYS A 101 -4.38 -16.28 4.72
C CYS A 101 -4.36 -17.33 5.85
N SER A 102 -5.40 -18.17 5.83
CA SER A 102 -5.78 -19.16 6.84
C SER A 102 -5.48 -20.58 6.39
N TRP A 103 -5.48 -21.50 7.35
CA TRP A 103 -5.42 -22.95 7.14
C TRP A 103 -6.72 -23.51 6.53
N GLU A 104 -7.77 -22.69 6.43
CA GLU A 104 -9.05 -23.05 5.83
C GLU A 104 -9.12 -22.67 4.34
N PRO A 105 -9.82 -23.43 3.49
CA PRO A 105 -9.97 -23.12 2.07
C PRO A 105 -10.99 -22.00 1.81
N GLY A 106 -11.29 -21.73 0.54
CA GLY A 106 -12.28 -20.72 0.13
C GLY A 106 -11.76 -19.29 0.31
N LEU A 107 -12.59 -18.39 0.84
CA LEU A 107 -12.31 -16.94 0.94
C LEU A 107 -11.01 -16.61 1.70
N ARG A 108 -10.57 -17.49 2.60
CA ARG A 108 -9.35 -17.28 3.41
C ARG A 108 -8.18 -18.18 3.01
N SER A 109 -8.27 -18.85 1.86
CA SER A 109 -7.20 -19.68 1.32
C SER A 109 -5.97 -18.85 0.89
N ALA A 110 -4.81 -19.52 0.81
CA ALA A 110 -3.61 -18.96 0.18
C ALA A 110 -3.86 -18.58 -1.31
N ASP A 111 -4.68 -19.35 -2.02
CA ASP A 111 -5.03 -19.08 -3.42
C ASP A 111 -5.84 -17.79 -3.58
N ASN A 112 -6.82 -17.53 -2.71
CA ASN A 112 -7.53 -16.25 -2.72
C ASN A 112 -6.61 -15.08 -2.33
N ALA A 113 -5.71 -15.27 -1.36
CA ALA A 113 -4.73 -14.27 -0.98
C ALA A 113 -3.78 -13.92 -2.15
N ARG A 114 -3.32 -14.92 -2.90
CA ARG A 114 -2.49 -14.75 -4.10
C ARG A 114 -3.26 -14.03 -5.21
N GLY A 115 -4.48 -14.49 -5.51
CA GLY A 115 -5.34 -13.90 -6.54
C GLY A 115 -5.66 -12.43 -6.29
N LEU A 116 -5.92 -12.04 -5.03
CA LEU A 116 -6.13 -10.64 -4.67
C LEU A 116 -4.84 -9.82 -4.76
N MET A 117 -3.71 -10.33 -4.23
CA MET A 117 -2.42 -9.65 -4.30
C MET A 117 -2.06 -9.32 -5.76
N GLU A 118 -2.18 -10.29 -6.65
CA GLU A 118 -1.94 -10.11 -8.09
C GLU A 118 -2.95 -9.16 -8.74
N ALA A 119 -4.23 -9.17 -8.33
CA ALA A 119 -5.23 -8.21 -8.83
C ALA A 119 -4.89 -6.78 -8.42
N ILE A 120 -4.52 -6.57 -7.15
CA ILE A 120 -4.04 -5.28 -6.64
C ILE A 120 -2.79 -4.83 -7.42
N GLU A 121 -1.82 -5.72 -7.67
CA GLU A 121 -0.61 -5.39 -8.45
C GLU A 121 -0.93 -4.98 -9.89
N ARG A 122 -1.82 -5.71 -10.58
CA ARG A 122 -2.27 -5.38 -11.96
C ARG A 122 -3.01 -4.04 -12.03
N GLN A 123 -3.89 -3.78 -11.05
CA GLN A 123 -4.81 -2.65 -11.08
C GLN A 123 -4.30 -1.39 -10.37
N ARG A 124 -3.24 -1.47 -9.54
CA ARG A 124 -2.68 -0.32 -8.79
C ARG A 124 -2.50 0.98 -9.61
N PRO A 125 -2.10 0.96 -10.89
CA PRO A 125 -1.98 2.16 -11.71
C PRO A 125 -3.31 2.85 -12.11
N GLN A 126 -4.45 2.20 -11.86
CA GLN A 126 -5.79 2.64 -12.26
C GLN A 126 -6.63 3.15 -11.08
N PHE A 127 -6.27 2.77 -9.86
CA PHE A 127 -6.95 3.21 -8.63
C PHE A 127 -6.70 4.70 -8.34
N ALA A 128 -7.68 5.35 -7.73
CA ALA A 128 -7.59 6.72 -7.28
C ALA A 128 -6.99 6.83 -5.86
N ALA A 129 -7.17 5.81 -5.01
CA ALA A 129 -6.49 5.67 -3.73
C ALA A 129 -5.08 5.07 -3.86
N ASP A 130 -4.22 5.33 -2.87
CA ASP A 130 -3.00 4.55 -2.65
C ASP A 130 -3.38 3.18 -2.06
N THR A 131 -3.68 2.24 -2.95
CA THR A 131 -4.13 0.88 -2.60
C THR A 131 -2.95 -0.04 -2.28
N ARG A 132 -3.04 -0.72 -1.14
CA ARG A 132 -1.98 -1.50 -0.47
C ARG A 132 -2.46 -2.90 -0.13
N PHE A 133 -1.58 -3.89 -0.18
CA PHE A 133 -1.89 -5.26 0.21
C PHE A 133 -1.49 -5.52 1.67
N HIS A 134 -2.46 -5.86 2.53
CA HIS A 134 -2.23 -6.18 3.94
C HIS A 134 -2.50 -7.67 4.17
N LEU A 135 -1.44 -8.43 4.43
CA LEU A 135 -1.55 -9.86 4.66
C LEU A 135 -1.69 -10.16 6.16
N ARG A 136 -2.80 -10.80 6.53
CA ARG A 136 -3.09 -11.30 7.89
C ARG A 136 -2.90 -12.82 7.89
N HIS A 137 -1.79 -13.32 8.43
CA HIS A 137 -1.47 -14.75 8.44
C HIS A 137 -2.02 -15.41 9.70
N GLU A 138 -2.84 -16.46 9.56
CA GLU A 138 -3.22 -17.30 10.71
C GLU A 138 -2.01 -18.16 11.12
N THR A 139 -1.64 -18.10 12.40
CA THR A 139 -0.49 -18.78 12.99
C THR A 139 -0.50 -20.32 12.90
N TYR A 140 -1.63 -20.93 12.54
CA TYR A 140 -1.79 -22.37 12.31
C TYR A 140 -1.69 -22.77 10.83
N ASN A 141 -1.54 -21.80 9.91
CA ASN A 141 -1.43 -22.02 8.47
C ASN A 141 0.03 -22.32 8.03
N LEU A 142 0.60 -23.36 8.64
CA LEU A 142 2.02 -23.73 8.48
C LEU A 142 2.40 -24.01 7.02
N ASP A 143 1.45 -24.51 6.25
CA ASP A 143 1.62 -24.91 4.86
C ASP A 143 1.87 -23.71 3.94
N ALA A 144 1.48 -22.48 4.35
CA ALA A 144 1.72 -21.23 3.63
C ALA A 144 3.01 -20.49 4.04
N GLU A 145 3.75 -20.94 5.07
CA GLU A 145 4.92 -20.21 5.62
C GLU A 145 5.99 -19.90 4.55
N ALA A 146 6.28 -20.86 3.67
CA ALA A 146 7.31 -20.72 2.64
C ALA A 146 6.93 -19.68 1.56
N GLU A 147 5.68 -19.72 1.09
CA GLU A 147 5.17 -18.78 0.09
C GLU A 147 5.06 -17.35 0.66
N ILE A 148 4.56 -17.21 1.89
CA ILE A 148 4.49 -15.92 2.57
C ILE A 148 5.90 -15.32 2.79
N SER A 149 6.88 -16.16 3.13
CA SER A 149 8.29 -15.75 3.22
C SER A 149 8.81 -15.21 1.89
N GLN A 150 8.45 -15.84 0.77
CA GLN A 150 8.79 -15.37 -0.57
C GLN A 150 8.13 -14.02 -0.88
N TRP A 151 6.81 -13.86 -0.66
CA TRP A 151 6.12 -12.58 -0.93
C TRP A 151 6.67 -11.41 -0.09
N LEU A 152 7.09 -11.69 1.15
CA LEU A 152 7.77 -10.71 2.02
C LEU A 152 9.16 -10.33 1.48
N ALA A 153 9.95 -11.31 1.02
CA ALA A 153 11.27 -11.07 0.43
C ALA A 153 11.19 -10.35 -0.94
N GLU A 154 10.12 -10.57 -1.71
CA GLU A 154 9.81 -9.88 -2.96
C GLU A 154 9.24 -8.46 -2.73
N GLY A 155 8.86 -8.11 -1.49
CA GLY A 155 8.29 -6.81 -1.15
C GLY A 155 6.84 -6.61 -1.64
N ARG A 156 6.09 -7.70 -1.86
CA ARG A 156 4.70 -7.69 -2.39
C ARG A 156 3.64 -7.43 -1.31
N VAL A 157 4.02 -7.53 -0.04
CA VAL A 157 3.17 -7.28 1.13
C VAL A 157 3.49 -5.90 1.71
N ASP A 158 2.54 -4.96 1.63
CA ASP A 158 2.70 -3.59 2.14
C ASP A 158 2.55 -3.53 3.69
N LEU A 159 1.79 -4.45 4.29
CA LEU A 159 1.63 -4.60 5.74
C LEU A 159 1.42 -6.07 6.13
N PHE A 160 2.09 -6.53 7.18
CA PHE A 160 1.99 -7.92 7.65
C PHE A 160 1.56 -8.01 9.13
N ALA A 161 0.59 -8.89 9.40
CA ALA A 161 0.07 -9.14 10.74
C ALA A 161 -0.09 -10.64 11.01
N PHE A 162 0.12 -11.02 12.28
CA PHE A 162 -0.21 -12.36 12.77
C PHE A 162 -1.60 -12.36 13.41
N ASN A 163 -2.42 -13.31 13.00
CA ASN A 163 -3.69 -13.65 13.62
C ASN A 163 -3.57 -15.00 14.35
N ASP A 164 -4.25 -15.13 15.48
CA ASP A 164 -4.54 -16.44 16.06
C ASP A 164 -6.04 -16.48 16.40
N HIS A 165 -6.82 -17.07 15.50
CA HIS A 165 -8.25 -17.27 15.72
C HIS A 165 -8.60 -18.66 16.27
N MET A 166 -7.64 -19.55 16.57
CA MET A 166 -7.99 -20.95 16.88
C MET A 166 -8.81 -21.12 18.15
N ASP A 167 -8.44 -20.47 19.26
CA ASP A 167 -9.22 -20.50 20.50
C ASP A 167 -10.66 -19.97 20.27
N GLY A 168 -10.79 -18.94 19.43
CA GLY A 168 -12.09 -18.38 19.02
C GLY A 168 -12.90 -19.34 18.15
N THR A 169 -12.26 -19.98 17.16
CA THR A 169 -12.85 -21.01 16.30
C THR A 169 -13.40 -22.15 17.14
N VAL A 170 -12.59 -22.74 18.02
CA VAL A 170 -13.00 -23.81 18.94
C VAL A 170 -14.21 -23.40 19.78
N ALA A 171 -14.16 -22.22 20.40
CA ALA A 171 -15.26 -21.71 21.21
C ALA A 171 -16.53 -21.40 20.39
N ASP A 172 -16.42 -21.21 19.08
CA ASP A 172 -17.52 -20.91 18.17
C ASP A 172 -18.04 -22.14 17.39
N MET A 173 -17.32 -23.28 17.38
CA MET A 173 -17.83 -24.57 16.90
C MET A 173 -19.12 -24.99 17.61
N ALA A 174 -19.17 -24.79 18.94
CA ALA A 174 -20.34 -25.07 19.77
C ALA A 174 -21.53 -24.12 19.53
N LYS A 175 -21.42 -23.13 18.62
CA LYS A 175 -22.43 -22.10 18.37
C LYS A 175 -22.92 -22.20 16.91
N PRO A 176 -24.06 -22.86 16.62
CA PRO A 176 -24.47 -23.21 15.26
C PRO A 176 -24.44 -22.03 14.27
N ARG A 177 -24.95 -20.85 14.65
CA ARG A 177 -24.97 -19.66 13.78
C ARG A 177 -23.57 -19.15 13.40
N LYS A 178 -22.56 -19.36 14.24
CA LYS A 178 -21.18 -18.95 13.96
C LYS A 178 -20.42 -20.03 13.19
N ARG A 179 -20.53 -21.29 13.63
CA ARG A 179 -20.00 -22.45 12.91
C ARG A 179 -20.45 -22.45 11.44
N ASN A 180 -21.75 -22.29 11.18
CA ASN A 180 -22.28 -22.28 9.81
C ASN A 180 -21.67 -21.16 8.95
N ARG A 181 -21.46 -19.96 9.49
CA ARG A 181 -20.77 -18.87 8.78
C ARG A 181 -19.31 -19.20 8.44
N MET A 182 -18.63 -19.99 9.27
CA MET A 182 -17.27 -20.46 8.96
C MET A 182 -17.31 -21.53 7.85
N VAL A 183 -18.25 -22.48 7.91
CA VAL A 183 -18.46 -23.48 6.84
C VAL A 183 -18.76 -22.77 5.50
N GLU A 184 -19.72 -21.84 5.49
CA GLU A 184 -20.18 -21.08 4.31
C GLU A 184 -19.05 -20.41 3.51
N ARG A 185 -18.01 -19.88 4.18
CA ARG A 185 -16.87 -19.22 3.51
C ARG A 185 -15.79 -20.18 2.98
N THR A 186 -15.82 -21.44 3.40
CA THR A 186 -14.82 -22.45 3.01
C THR A 186 -15.24 -23.27 1.79
N GLY A 187 -16.54 -23.35 1.50
CA GLY A 187 -17.10 -24.23 0.47
C GLY A 187 -17.09 -25.73 0.84
N LEU A 188 -16.70 -26.08 2.07
CA LEU A 188 -16.68 -27.46 2.56
C LEU A 188 -18.06 -27.93 3.02
N SER A 189 -18.25 -29.25 3.13
CA SER A 189 -19.36 -29.80 3.90
C SER A 189 -19.18 -29.50 5.39
N SER A 190 -20.26 -29.63 6.17
CA SER A 190 -20.16 -29.49 7.63
C SER A 190 -19.25 -30.54 8.27
N GLU A 191 -19.23 -31.77 7.75
CA GLU A 191 -18.40 -32.86 8.28
C GLU A 191 -16.91 -32.65 7.94
N ASP A 192 -16.62 -32.26 6.69
CA ASP A 192 -15.25 -31.95 6.25
C ASP A 192 -14.65 -30.78 7.02
N PHE A 193 -15.47 -29.77 7.37
CA PHE A 193 -15.04 -28.62 8.15
C PHE A 193 -14.72 -28.98 9.60
N ASP A 194 -15.56 -29.78 10.27
CA ASP A 194 -15.27 -30.27 11.63
C ASP A 194 -13.98 -31.10 11.62
N GLY A 195 -13.86 -32.06 10.69
CA GLY A 195 -12.66 -32.86 10.54
C GLY A 195 -11.40 -32.04 10.20
N LEU A 196 -11.54 -30.92 9.48
CA LEU A 196 -10.43 -29.98 9.26
C LEU A 196 -10.01 -29.26 10.55
N VAL A 197 -10.99 -28.76 11.31
CA VAL A 197 -10.75 -28.09 12.60
C VAL A 197 -10.03 -29.04 13.57
N ASP A 198 -10.49 -30.28 13.69
CA ASP A 198 -9.86 -31.30 14.54
C ASP A 198 -8.43 -31.62 14.10
N ARG A 199 -8.17 -31.75 12.78
CA ARG A 199 -6.81 -31.94 12.24
C ARG A 199 -5.88 -30.77 12.55
N VAL A 200 -6.38 -29.53 12.56
CA VAL A 200 -5.57 -28.34 12.85
C VAL A 200 -5.29 -28.20 14.36
N ILE A 201 -6.26 -28.49 15.22
CA ILE A 201 -6.10 -28.44 16.69
C ILE A 201 -5.15 -29.54 17.19
N SER A 202 -5.26 -30.74 16.63
CA SER A 202 -4.42 -31.90 17.00
C SER A 202 -2.95 -31.78 16.54
N ARG A 203 -2.59 -30.75 15.77
CA ARG A 203 -1.18 -30.43 15.46
C ARG A 203 -0.38 -30.24 16.77
N PRO A 204 0.85 -30.79 16.88
CA PRO A 204 1.66 -30.73 18.09
C PRO A 204 1.88 -29.30 18.63
N PRO A 205 2.12 -29.09 19.94
CA PRO A 205 2.41 -27.77 20.49
C PRO A 205 3.62 -27.06 19.84
N THR A 206 4.59 -27.81 19.33
CA THR A 206 5.74 -27.29 18.55
C THR A 206 5.35 -26.66 17.22
N CYS A 207 4.14 -26.94 16.73
CA CYS A 207 3.54 -26.37 15.54
C CYS A 207 2.65 -25.14 15.84
N ARG A 208 2.54 -24.71 17.11
CA ARG A 208 1.73 -23.56 17.53
C ARG A 208 2.61 -22.30 17.72
N PRO A 209 2.07 -21.08 17.57
CA PRO A 209 2.80 -19.87 17.93
C PRO A 209 3.11 -19.84 19.45
N PRO A 210 4.23 -19.25 19.89
CA PRO A 210 5.18 -18.45 19.11
C PRO A 210 6.30 -19.26 18.44
N CYS A 211 6.32 -20.59 18.57
CA CYS A 211 7.50 -21.42 18.24
C CYS A 211 7.99 -21.32 16.79
N ARG A 212 7.10 -21.07 15.82
CA ARG A 212 7.44 -20.84 14.40
C ARG A 212 7.38 -19.38 13.93
N GLY A 213 6.78 -18.47 14.70
CA GLY A 213 6.71 -17.05 14.34
C GLY A 213 8.09 -16.39 14.17
N SER A 214 9.13 -17.02 14.73
CA SER A 214 10.54 -16.67 14.56
C SER A 214 11.11 -16.93 13.16
N LEU A 215 10.56 -17.87 12.38
CA LEU A 215 11.04 -18.22 11.03
C LEU A 215 10.74 -17.14 9.98
N LEU A 216 9.71 -16.30 10.22
CA LEU A 216 9.36 -15.15 9.40
C LEU A 216 10.09 -13.85 9.82
N LEU A 217 10.79 -13.84 10.96
CA LEU A 217 11.55 -12.67 11.44
C LEU A 217 12.82 -12.28 10.64
N PRO A 218 13.59 -13.17 9.99
CA PRO A 218 14.85 -12.78 9.34
C PRO A 218 14.65 -11.90 8.09
N ALA A 219 13.44 -11.84 7.51
CA ALA A 219 13.12 -10.97 6.38
C ALA A 219 13.24 -9.45 6.67
N ARG A 220 13.39 -9.05 7.95
CA ARG A 220 13.41 -7.64 8.38
C ARG A 220 14.68 -6.84 8.04
N GLN A 221 15.80 -7.48 7.66
CA GLN A 221 17.07 -6.75 7.46
C GLN A 221 17.30 -6.27 6.02
N THR A 222 16.54 -6.77 5.03
CA THR A 222 16.70 -6.41 3.62
C THR A 222 15.51 -5.65 3.03
N CYS A 223 14.30 -5.89 3.53
CA CYS A 223 13.08 -5.29 3.01
C CYS A 223 12.52 -4.24 3.99
N GLY A 224 12.33 -2.99 3.52
CA GLY A 224 11.94 -1.82 4.33
C GLY A 224 10.50 -1.80 4.86
N CYS A 225 9.89 -2.97 5.10
CA CYS A 225 8.53 -3.10 5.62
C CYS A 225 8.41 -2.50 7.02
N SER A 226 7.69 -1.38 7.11
CA SER A 226 7.57 -0.60 8.33
C SER A 226 6.36 -1.03 9.16
N ARG A 227 6.65 -1.65 10.31
CA ARG A 227 5.74 -2.22 11.33
C ARG A 227 5.16 -3.60 11.01
N MET A 228 5.14 -4.40 12.07
CA MET A 228 4.47 -5.69 12.22
C MET A 228 3.64 -5.53 13.49
N THR A 229 2.37 -5.92 13.48
CA THR A 229 1.52 -5.87 14.68
C THR A 229 1.06 -7.27 15.06
N MET A 230 1.10 -7.58 16.36
CA MET A 230 0.71 -8.86 16.92
C MET A 230 -0.40 -8.61 17.93
N ARG A 231 -1.59 -9.17 17.68
CA ARG A 231 -2.75 -9.06 18.60
C ARG A 231 -2.91 -10.34 19.42
N HIS A 232 -2.01 -10.57 20.37
CA HIS A 232 -2.18 -11.64 21.36
C HIS A 232 -1.76 -11.19 22.77
N PRO A 233 -2.63 -11.28 23.79
CA PRO A 233 -2.37 -10.69 25.12
C PRO A 233 -1.20 -11.35 25.87
N ARG A 234 -0.81 -12.58 25.52
CA ARG A 234 0.36 -13.25 26.13
C ARG A 234 1.71 -12.87 25.51
N CYS A 235 1.75 -12.00 24.50
CA CYS A 235 2.96 -11.70 23.73
C CYS A 235 3.52 -10.27 23.92
N ALA A 236 2.95 -9.48 24.83
CA ALA A 236 3.43 -8.11 25.13
C ALA A 236 4.81 -8.06 25.83
N GLY A 237 5.35 -9.19 26.29
CA GLY A 237 6.47 -9.25 27.23
C GLY A 237 7.90 -9.25 26.67
N SER A 238 8.11 -9.22 25.34
CA SER A 238 9.46 -9.31 24.74
C SER A 238 9.70 -8.35 23.57
N PHE A 239 9.57 -7.04 23.82
CA PHE A 239 10.19 -6.02 22.98
C PHE A 239 10.86 -4.94 23.84
N ALA A 240 12.19 -5.02 23.98
CA ALA A 240 12.97 -3.93 24.55
C ALA A 240 12.94 -2.74 23.58
N SER A 241 12.43 -1.60 24.04
CA SER A 241 12.32 -0.38 23.23
C SER A 241 13.71 0.18 22.93
N SER A 242 14.17 0.02 21.69
CA SER A 242 15.28 0.79 21.13
C SER A 242 14.69 1.95 20.33
N ALA A 243 14.84 3.16 20.86
CA ALA A 243 14.38 4.38 20.21
C ALA A 243 15.18 4.62 18.92
N LEU A 244 14.50 4.53 17.77
CA LEU A 244 15.08 4.85 16.47
C LEU A 244 14.17 5.82 15.72
N THR A 245 14.79 6.91 15.26
CA THR A 245 14.17 8.08 14.66
C THR A 245 13.46 7.73 13.34
N SER A 246 12.25 8.27 13.13
CA SER A 246 11.46 8.04 11.92
C SER A 246 12.21 8.41 10.63
N PRO A 247 12.40 7.50 9.67
CA PRO A 247 12.90 7.86 8.35
C PRO A 247 11.79 8.54 7.53
N SER A 248 12.14 9.63 6.84
CA SER A 248 11.22 10.34 5.96
C SER A 248 10.78 9.45 4.78
N PHE A 249 9.47 9.37 4.53
CA PHE A 249 8.91 8.66 3.39
C PHE A 249 9.34 9.34 2.07
N ARG A 250 10.31 8.76 1.35
CA ARG A 250 10.75 9.24 0.02
C ARG A 250 10.04 8.47 -1.08
N SER A 251 9.32 9.16 -1.95
CA SER A 251 8.74 8.55 -3.14
C SER A 251 9.83 8.06 -4.12
N THR A 252 9.61 6.88 -4.70
CA THR A 252 10.56 6.23 -5.60
C THR A 252 10.52 6.86 -6.99
N ARG A 253 11.33 7.91 -7.18
CA ARG A 253 11.45 8.67 -8.43
C ARG A 253 12.05 7.81 -9.57
N ARG A 254 11.22 7.05 -10.29
CA ARG A 254 11.63 6.32 -11.51
C ARG A 254 12.21 7.29 -12.55
N ARG A 255 13.52 7.24 -12.78
CA ARG A 255 14.19 7.93 -13.89
C ARG A 255 13.70 7.32 -15.22
N ARG A 256 12.90 8.05 -15.99
CA ARG A 256 12.74 7.76 -17.43
C ARG A 256 14.04 8.12 -18.15
N GLY A 257 14.62 7.17 -18.89
CA GLY A 257 15.82 7.41 -19.67
C GLY A 257 15.57 8.39 -20.82
N ARG A 258 16.45 9.40 -20.97
CA ARG A 258 16.52 10.17 -22.22
C ARG A 258 17.17 9.31 -23.29
N GLN A 259 16.49 9.13 -24.42
CA GLN A 259 17.13 8.62 -25.64
C GLN A 259 18.27 9.58 -26.03
N ARG A 260 19.44 9.03 -26.34
CA ARG A 260 20.56 9.79 -26.92
C ARG A 260 20.31 9.92 -28.42
N ALA A 261 20.26 11.15 -28.92
CA ALA A 261 20.43 11.40 -30.34
C ALA A 261 21.88 11.09 -30.73
N THR A 262 22.08 10.30 -31.78
CA THR A 262 23.38 9.98 -32.36
C THR A 262 23.86 11.12 -33.25
N ALA A 263 25.11 11.55 -33.06
CA ALA A 263 25.78 12.50 -33.94
C ALA A 263 26.76 11.76 -34.85
N MET A 264 26.71 12.05 -36.15
CA MET A 264 27.70 11.58 -37.14
C MET A 264 29.03 12.34 -36.99
N PRO A 265 30.18 11.72 -37.29
CA PRO A 265 31.48 12.36 -37.19
C PRO A 265 31.81 13.16 -38.47
N SER A 266 32.24 14.41 -38.31
CA SER A 266 32.89 15.18 -39.38
C SER A 266 34.40 15.16 -39.20
N SER A 267 35.10 14.72 -40.25
CA SER A 267 36.56 14.78 -40.33
C SER A 267 37.02 16.19 -40.72
N THR A 268 38.18 16.61 -40.24
CA THR A 268 38.96 17.65 -40.93
C THR A 268 40.43 17.58 -40.53
N ALA A 269 41.31 17.48 -41.52
CA ALA A 269 42.74 17.52 -41.34
C ALA A 269 43.37 18.59 -42.25
N ARG A 270 44.09 19.52 -41.61
CA ARG A 270 45.24 20.30 -42.13
C ARG A 270 45.09 21.22 -43.37
N ARG A 271 45.44 22.50 -43.11
CA ARG A 271 46.30 23.41 -43.93
C ARG A 271 45.65 23.90 -45.25
N THR A 272 45.92 25.07 -45.83
CA THR A 272 46.96 26.15 -45.73
C THR A 272 46.30 27.46 -46.27
N SER A 273 46.80 28.71 -46.24
CA SER A 273 47.98 29.42 -45.70
C SER A 273 47.84 30.94 -45.98
N CYS A 274 48.38 31.82 -45.11
CA CYS A 274 48.70 33.24 -45.39
C CYS A 274 47.52 34.20 -45.74
N ALA A 275 47.61 35.52 -45.57
CA ALA A 275 48.46 36.41 -44.77
C ALA A 275 47.88 37.85 -44.83
N ALA A 276 48.21 38.71 -43.86
CA ALA A 276 48.15 40.20 -43.95
C ALA A 276 46.75 40.86 -44.20
N ALA A 277 46.47 42.12 -43.84
CA ALA A 277 47.03 43.05 -42.84
C ALA A 277 46.02 44.22 -42.66
N ALA A 278 46.35 45.17 -41.77
CA ALA A 278 45.81 46.55 -41.69
C ALA A 278 44.38 46.79 -41.17
N THR A 279 44.33 47.24 -39.91
CA THR A 279 43.47 48.28 -39.30
C THR A 279 43.53 49.64 -40.04
N PRO A 280 42.83 50.75 -39.64
CA PRO A 280 41.77 50.93 -38.62
C PRO A 280 40.59 51.87 -39.04
N ALA A 281 39.72 52.19 -38.06
CA ALA A 281 38.84 53.38 -37.96
C ALA A 281 37.61 53.47 -38.91
N GLY A 282 36.51 54.12 -38.55
CA GLY A 282 36.20 54.94 -37.37
C GLY A 282 34.69 54.99 -37.03
N PRO A 283 34.26 55.85 -36.09
CA PRO A 283 32.96 55.75 -35.42
C PRO A 283 31.83 56.57 -36.07
N GLY A 284 30.58 56.15 -35.82
CA GLY A 284 29.36 56.92 -36.13
C GLY A 284 28.31 56.69 -35.06
N HIS A 285 27.83 57.77 -34.44
CA HIS A 285 26.95 57.77 -33.25
C HIS A 285 25.47 58.04 -33.67
N PRO A 286 24.49 58.31 -32.78
CA PRO A 286 23.27 57.51 -32.72
C PRO A 286 21.98 58.25 -33.12
N THR A 287 20.89 57.49 -33.26
CA THR A 287 19.54 57.81 -32.74
C THR A 287 18.84 56.53 -32.34
#